data_AF-A0A660MDU6-F1
#
_entry.id   AF-A0A660MDU6-F1
#
_cell.length_a   1.000
_cell.length_b   1.000
_cell.length_c   1.000
_cell.angle_alpha   90.00
_cell.angle_beta   90.00
_cell.angle_gamma   90.00
#
_symmetry.space_group_name_H-M   'P 1'
#
loop_
_entity.id
_entity.type
_entity.pdbx_description
1 polymer ?
#
loop_
_entity_poly.entity_id
_entity_poly.type
_entity_poly.pdbx_seq_one_letter_code
_entity_poly.pdbx_strand_id
1 'polypeptide(L)'
;YTHPNITTDYAETLLELVTDPHPTPEAAYAQLLALHRYCAQNIGDEQLWPGSMPCILPENSDDIAIGYYGTSNGGKMRRLYREGLGHRYGKTMQMIAGIHYNYSPPAALWTQLAARDGETADQDYINRRYMGALRAINRHAWLINYLYGASPAVHDSFVPARAVLDTLAPHTLGWAGATSLRMSDLGYQNKTPFTISFNDLATYTRDLASAVSTPAPRFEHLGLYNPDGSRKQISTHILQIANEYYT
;
A
#
# COMPACT_ATOMS: atom_id res chain seq x y z
N TYR A 1 9.01 12.63 9.30
CA TYR A 1 8.96 11.16 9.18
C TYR A 1 9.12 10.41 10.49
N THR A 2 9.54 11.04 11.60
CA THR A 2 9.78 10.36 12.88
C THR A 2 8.60 10.43 13.85
N HIS A 3 7.51 11.10 13.46
CA HIS A 3 6.32 11.18 14.29
C HIS A 3 5.62 9.81 14.32
N PRO A 4 5.24 9.29 15.49
CA PRO A 4 4.82 7.90 15.64
C PRO A 4 3.48 7.58 14.99
N ASN A 5 2.56 8.54 14.93
CA ASN A 5 1.16 8.29 14.52
C ASN A 5 0.68 9.09 13.31
N ILE A 6 1.50 10.01 12.80
CA ILE A 6 1.11 10.96 11.73
C ILE A 6 2.31 11.08 10.79
N THR A 7 2.16 10.63 9.56
CA THR A 7 3.23 10.65 8.56
C THR A 7 2.62 10.87 7.17
N THR A 8 3.44 10.78 6.12
CA THR A 8 2.99 10.78 4.73
C THR A 8 3.35 9.45 4.07
N ASP A 9 2.44 8.96 3.22
CA ASP A 9 2.68 7.84 2.31
C ASP A 9 3.44 8.37 1.09
N TYR A 10 2.97 8.16 -0.14
CA TYR A 10 3.71 8.46 -1.37
C TYR A 10 3.99 9.96 -1.56
N ALA A 11 2.93 10.77 -1.55
CA ALA A 11 3.00 12.20 -1.80
C ALA A 11 3.09 13.00 -0.51
N GLU A 12 3.60 14.22 -0.60
CA GLU A 12 3.66 15.16 0.53
C GLU A 12 2.27 15.50 1.06
N THR A 13 1.26 15.47 0.18
CA THR A 13 -0.15 15.72 0.49
C THR A 13 -0.93 14.46 0.87
N LEU A 14 -0.29 13.27 0.85
CA LEU A 14 -0.94 12.00 1.15
C LEU A 14 -0.70 11.61 2.62
N LEU A 15 -1.54 12.14 3.50
CA LEU A 15 -1.50 11.91 4.94
C LEU A 15 -1.75 10.43 5.28
N GLU A 16 -0.93 9.89 6.17
CA GLU A 16 -1.07 8.54 6.74
C GLU A 16 -1.19 8.65 8.26
N LEU A 17 -2.28 8.12 8.81
CA LEU A 17 -2.57 8.07 10.25
C LEU A 17 -2.42 6.65 10.75
N VAL A 18 -1.55 6.46 11.75
CA VAL A 18 -1.20 5.14 12.29
C VAL A 18 -1.51 5.11 13.78
N THR A 19 -2.43 4.25 14.19
CA THR A 19 -2.75 4.06 15.62
C THR A 19 -1.69 3.22 16.31
N ASP A 20 -1.62 3.33 17.63
CA ASP A 20 -0.98 2.31 18.46
C ASP A 20 -1.80 0.99 18.39
N PRO A 21 -1.22 -0.16 18.76
CA PRO A 21 -1.99 -1.39 18.93
C PRO A 21 -2.93 -1.26 20.14
N HIS A 22 -4.20 -1.57 19.95
CA HIS A 22 -5.23 -1.54 21.00
C HIS A 22 -5.88 -2.92 21.21
N PRO A 23 -6.34 -3.22 22.43
CA PRO A 23 -7.00 -4.48 22.74
C PRO A 23 -8.43 -4.58 22.17
N THR A 24 -9.04 -3.45 21.80
CA THR A 24 -10.39 -3.42 21.23
C THR A 24 -10.48 -2.50 20.00
N PRO A 25 -11.39 -2.81 19.05
CA PRO A 25 -11.65 -1.93 17.90
C PRO A 25 -12.08 -0.52 18.29
N GLU A 26 -12.87 -0.37 19.36
CA GLU A 26 -13.38 0.92 19.82
C GLU A 26 -12.25 1.83 20.30
N ALA A 27 -11.24 1.27 20.99
CA ALA A 27 -10.08 2.02 21.45
C ALA A 27 -9.19 2.45 20.26
N ALA A 28 -8.98 1.56 19.28
CA ALA A 28 -8.28 1.90 18.04
C ALA A 28 -9.01 3.03 17.28
N TYR A 29 -10.33 2.91 17.13
CA TYR A 29 -11.15 3.92 16.48
C TYR A 29 -11.11 5.27 17.21
N ALA A 30 -11.18 5.26 18.56
CA ALA A 30 -11.10 6.48 19.35
C ALA A 30 -9.77 7.23 19.14
N GLN A 31 -8.64 6.51 19.09
CA GLN A 31 -7.36 7.14 18.76
C GLN A 31 -7.32 7.65 17.32
N LEU A 32 -7.77 6.85 16.35
CA LEU A 32 -7.81 7.27 14.95
C LEU A 32 -8.65 8.54 14.76
N LEU A 33 -9.80 8.61 15.41
CA LEU A 33 -10.66 9.80 15.40
C LEU A 33 -9.99 11.01 16.02
N ALA A 34 -9.23 10.84 17.11
CA ALA A 34 -8.47 11.92 17.73
C ALA A 34 -7.37 12.44 16.80
N LEU A 35 -6.60 11.54 16.16
CA LEU A 35 -5.58 11.90 15.17
C LEU A 35 -6.18 12.64 13.98
N HIS A 36 -7.28 12.12 13.42
CA HIS A 36 -8.00 12.76 12.32
C HIS A 36 -8.48 14.17 12.68
N ARG A 37 -9.10 14.34 13.86
CA ARG A 37 -9.56 15.66 14.35
C ARG A 37 -8.40 16.63 14.51
N TYR A 38 -7.29 16.17 15.09
CA TYR A 38 -6.10 16.98 15.23
C TYR A 38 -5.58 17.45 13.87
N CYS A 39 -5.40 16.55 12.89
CA CYS A 39 -4.96 16.93 11.55
C CYS A 39 -5.93 17.90 10.87
N ALA A 40 -7.24 17.60 10.89
CA ALA A 40 -8.26 18.45 10.27
C ALA A 40 -8.30 19.87 10.86
N GLN A 41 -7.93 20.05 12.13
CA GLN A 41 -7.85 21.36 12.78
C GLN A 41 -6.55 22.13 12.49
N ASN A 42 -5.53 21.48 11.94
CA ASN A 42 -4.18 22.03 11.77
C ASN A 42 -3.71 22.08 10.31
N ILE A 43 -4.60 21.85 9.34
CA ILE A 43 -4.30 21.89 7.90
C ILE A 43 -4.82 23.17 7.22
N GLY A 44 -5.24 24.17 8.01
CA GLY A 44 -5.75 25.45 7.49
C GLY A 44 -7.08 25.27 6.74
N ASP A 45 -7.13 25.78 5.50
CA ASP A 45 -8.31 25.72 4.63
C ASP A 45 -8.37 24.41 3.79
N GLU A 46 -7.37 23.53 3.92
CA GLU A 46 -7.35 22.24 3.22
C GLU A 46 -8.38 21.25 3.78
N GLN A 47 -8.68 20.21 3.00
CA GLN A 47 -9.61 19.15 3.40
C GLN A 47 -9.01 17.77 3.15
N LEU A 48 -9.38 16.82 4.00
CA LEU A 48 -9.02 15.42 3.82
C LEU A 48 -9.98 14.77 2.82
N TRP A 49 -9.43 14.20 1.75
CA TRP A 49 -10.23 13.50 0.75
C TRP A 49 -10.80 12.19 1.33
N PRO A 50 -12.12 11.96 1.27
CA PRO A 50 -12.75 10.81 1.92
C PRO A 50 -12.79 9.53 1.06
N GLY A 51 -12.35 9.60 -0.20
CA GLY A 51 -12.40 8.48 -1.15
C GLY A 51 -11.07 7.74 -1.29
N SER A 52 -11.13 6.45 -1.64
CA SER A 52 -9.91 5.67 -1.96
C SER A 52 -9.31 6.08 -3.30
N MET A 53 -10.13 6.19 -4.35
CA MET A 53 -9.65 6.71 -5.63
C MET A 53 -9.43 8.22 -5.48
N PRO A 54 -8.35 8.78 -6.04
CA PRO A 54 -8.01 10.18 -5.85
C PRO A 54 -9.10 11.11 -6.42
N CYS A 55 -9.12 12.34 -5.89
CA CYS A 55 -9.92 13.43 -6.45
C CYS A 55 -9.31 13.95 -7.76
N ILE A 56 -9.53 15.23 -8.04
CA ILE A 56 -8.91 15.92 -9.18
C ILE A 56 -7.39 15.91 -8.98
N LEU A 57 -6.69 15.28 -9.93
CA LEU A 57 -5.24 15.28 -9.99
C LEU A 57 -4.75 16.38 -10.95
N PRO A 58 -3.52 16.90 -10.75
CA PRO A 58 -2.89 17.81 -11.70
C PRO A 58 -2.84 17.21 -13.11
N GLU A 59 -2.94 18.07 -14.13
CA GLU A 59 -2.83 17.66 -15.53
C GLU A 59 -1.46 17.04 -15.82
N ASN A 60 -0.39 17.68 -15.31
CA ASN A 60 0.94 17.10 -15.31
C ASN A 60 1.18 16.31 -14.02
N SER A 61 1.35 15.00 -14.15
CA SER A 61 1.63 14.14 -12.99
C SER A 61 2.90 14.53 -12.23
N ASP A 62 3.84 15.24 -12.85
CA ASP A 62 5.05 15.71 -12.18
C ASP A 62 4.80 16.76 -11.10
N ASP A 63 3.65 17.44 -11.14
CA ASP A 63 3.22 18.39 -10.11
C ASP A 63 2.77 17.69 -8.82
N ILE A 64 2.63 16.36 -8.81
CA ILE A 64 2.43 15.57 -7.60
C ILE A 64 3.76 15.54 -6.83
N ALA A 65 3.83 16.34 -5.75
CA ALA A 65 4.99 16.41 -4.89
C ALA A 65 5.17 15.09 -4.10
N ILE A 66 6.31 14.43 -4.31
CA ILE A 66 6.72 13.26 -3.52
C ILE A 66 7.05 13.70 -2.09
N GLY A 67 6.70 12.86 -1.10
CA GLY A 67 6.97 13.11 0.31
C GLY A 67 8.40 13.55 0.60
N TYR A 68 8.54 14.60 1.43
CA TYR A 68 9.81 15.15 1.88
C TYR A 68 10.13 14.72 3.30
N TYR A 69 11.32 14.16 3.48
CA TYR A 69 11.74 13.55 4.73
C TYR A 69 13.05 14.12 5.27
N GLY A 70 13.39 15.36 4.88
CA GLY A 70 14.64 16.00 5.28
C GLY A 70 15.86 15.51 4.50
N THR A 71 17.05 15.89 4.96
CA THR A 71 18.33 15.69 4.25
C THR A 71 19.17 14.53 4.79
N SER A 72 18.69 13.83 5.83
CA SER A 72 19.34 12.63 6.37
C SER A 72 19.36 11.50 5.34
N ASN A 73 20.30 10.57 5.45
CA ASN A 73 20.34 9.41 4.53
C ASN A 73 19.03 8.59 4.59
N GLY A 74 18.44 8.43 5.78
CA GLY A 74 17.14 7.76 5.92
C GLY A 74 16.00 8.51 5.22
N GLY A 75 15.96 9.84 5.34
CA GLY A 75 14.97 10.67 4.66
C GLY A 75 15.13 10.63 3.14
N LYS A 76 16.36 10.81 2.65
CA LYS A 76 16.71 10.70 1.22
C LYS A 76 16.35 9.34 0.64
N MET A 77 16.63 8.25 1.36
CA MET A 77 16.29 6.89 0.91
C MET A 77 14.77 6.68 0.80
N ARG A 78 13.97 7.19 1.75
CA ARG A 78 12.50 7.13 1.69
C ARG A 78 11.93 7.91 0.51
N ARG A 79 12.54 9.05 0.19
CA ARG A 79 12.18 9.85 -0.98
C ARG A 79 12.58 9.15 -2.28
N LEU A 80 13.82 8.65 -2.38
CA LEU A 80 14.32 7.93 -3.55
C LEU A 80 13.49 6.68 -3.86
N TYR A 81 13.03 5.96 -2.83
CA TYR A 81 12.10 4.84 -3.01
C TYR A 81 10.83 5.27 -3.78
N ARG A 82 10.23 6.39 -3.38
CA ARG A 82 9.02 6.95 -4.00
C ARG A 82 9.28 7.56 -5.38
N GLU A 83 10.45 8.15 -5.60
CA GLU A 83 10.88 8.56 -6.95
C GLU A 83 10.91 7.35 -7.87
N GLY A 84 11.49 6.24 -7.42
CA GLY A 84 11.47 4.96 -8.15
C GLY A 84 10.06 4.45 -8.41
N LEU A 85 9.16 4.51 -7.41
CA LEU A 85 7.75 4.15 -7.60
C LEU A 85 7.06 5.03 -8.66
N GLY A 86 7.34 6.33 -8.69
CA GLY A 86 6.83 7.26 -9.68
C GLY A 86 7.26 6.88 -11.10
N HIS A 87 8.53 6.52 -11.30
CA HIS A 87 9.04 6.08 -12.60
C HIS A 87 8.52 4.69 -13.02
N ARG A 88 8.34 3.77 -12.07
CA ARG A 88 7.95 2.37 -12.34
C ARG A 88 6.45 2.21 -12.59
N TYR A 89 5.63 2.94 -11.83
CA TYR A 89 4.18 2.75 -11.78
C TYR A 89 3.36 3.99 -12.17
N GLY A 90 3.99 5.17 -12.21
CA GLY A 90 3.33 6.46 -12.43
C GLY A 90 2.86 7.10 -11.12
N LYS A 91 2.99 8.43 -11.00
CA LYS A 91 2.67 9.19 -9.77
C LYS A 91 1.16 9.19 -9.46
N THR A 92 0.31 9.17 -10.48
CA THR A 92 -1.16 9.22 -10.31
C THR A 92 -1.71 8.00 -9.59
N MET A 93 -1.25 6.79 -9.95
CA MET A 93 -1.64 5.54 -9.28
C MET A 93 -1.27 5.56 -7.79
N GLN A 94 -0.15 6.20 -7.44
CA GLN A 94 0.33 6.30 -6.06
C GLN A 94 -0.48 7.24 -5.18
N MET A 95 -1.46 7.97 -5.74
CA MET A 95 -2.40 8.81 -5.00
C MET A 95 -3.65 8.05 -4.54
N ILE A 96 -3.74 6.74 -4.81
CA ILE A 96 -4.84 5.91 -4.32
C ILE A 96 -4.64 5.65 -2.82
N ALA A 97 -5.61 6.06 -2.00
CA ALA A 97 -5.59 5.83 -0.56
C ALA A 97 -6.27 4.50 -0.19
N GLY A 98 -5.96 3.99 1.00
CA GLY A 98 -6.58 2.77 1.54
C GLY A 98 -6.48 2.69 3.05
N ILE A 99 -7.09 1.63 3.61
CA ILE A 99 -7.02 1.32 5.03
C ILE A 99 -6.26 0.00 5.19
N HIS A 100 -5.25 -0.01 6.07
CA HIS A 100 -4.58 -1.23 6.49
C HIS A 100 -5.09 -1.63 7.89
N TYR A 101 -5.67 -2.83 7.98
CA TYR A 101 -6.12 -3.38 9.26
C TYR A 101 -5.08 -4.36 9.81
N ASN A 102 -4.40 -3.95 10.87
CA ASN A 102 -3.36 -4.75 11.53
C ASN A 102 -3.97 -5.52 12.71
N TYR A 103 -3.76 -6.83 12.77
CA TYR A 103 -4.35 -7.70 13.80
C TYR A 103 -3.37 -8.79 14.23
N SER A 104 -3.31 -9.01 15.55
CA SER A 104 -2.62 -10.14 16.16
C SER A 104 -3.59 -10.87 17.11
N PRO A 105 -3.74 -12.20 17.01
CA PRO A 105 -4.56 -12.95 17.95
C PRO A 105 -3.95 -12.96 19.36
N PRO A 106 -4.79 -13.03 20.42
CA PRO A 106 -4.31 -13.12 21.78
C PRO A 106 -3.53 -14.43 22.01
N ALA A 107 -2.52 -14.39 22.89
CA ALA A 107 -1.67 -15.54 23.21
C ALA A 107 -2.48 -16.79 23.60
N ALA A 108 -3.58 -16.61 24.32
CA ALA A 108 -4.47 -17.70 24.72
C ALA A 108 -5.05 -18.49 23.54
N LEU A 109 -5.29 -17.85 22.39
CA LEU A 109 -5.77 -18.55 21.19
C LEU A 109 -4.72 -19.56 20.71
N TRP A 110 -3.45 -19.18 20.69
CA TRP A 110 -2.37 -20.06 20.24
C TRP A 110 -2.22 -21.28 21.16
N THR A 111 -2.33 -21.09 22.47
CA THR A 111 -2.33 -22.20 23.44
C THR A 111 -3.46 -23.20 23.17
N GLN A 112 -4.68 -22.70 22.94
CA GLN A 112 -5.84 -23.57 22.69
C GLN A 112 -5.73 -24.32 21.36
N LEU A 113 -5.26 -23.64 20.31
CA LEU A 113 -5.06 -24.26 19.00
C LEU A 113 -3.97 -25.34 19.06
N ALA A 114 -2.83 -25.05 19.69
CA ALA A 114 -1.74 -26.01 19.81
C ALA A 114 -2.18 -27.24 20.62
N ALA A 115 -2.89 -27.05 21.74
CA ALA A 115 -3.45 -28.13 22.53
C ALA A 115 -4.42 -29.02 21.73
N ARG A 116 -5.30 -28.42 20.91
CA ARG A 116 -6.19 -29.17 20.01
C ARG A 116 -5.43 -30.04 19.01
N ASP A 117 -4.29 -29.55 18.52
CA ASP A 117 -3.50 -30.26 17.50
C ASP A 117 -2.47 -31.23 18.10
N GLY A 118 -2.37 -31.30 19.44
CA GLY A 118 -1.35 -32.11 20.12
C GLY A 118 0.07 -31.55 19.97
N GLU A 119 0.21 -30.24 19.78
CA GLU A 119 1.48 -29.54 19.57
C GLU A 119 1.75 -28.50 20.67
N THR A 120 2.99 -27.98 20.70
CA THR A 120 3.37 -26.85 21.56
C THR A 120 3.11 -25.52 20.84
N ALA A 121 2.63 -24.50 21.55
CA ALA A 121 2.44 -23.15 21.01
C ALA A 121 3.76 -22.37 20.91
N ASP A 122 4.78 -22.94 20.27
CA ASP A 122 6.04 -22.27 20.01
C ASP A 122 5.98 -21.34 18.79
N GLN A 123 7.08 -20.64 18.50
CA GLN A 123 7.13 -19.68 17.41
C GLN A 123 6.95 -20.35 16.03
N ASP A 124 7.41 -21.59 15.85
CA ASP A 124 7.28 -22.31 14.58
C ASP A 124 5.83 -22.72 14.33
N TYR A 125 5.12 -23.16 15.38
CA TYR A 125 3.68 -23.41 15.35
C TYR A 125 2.92 -22.13 14.98
N ILE A 126 3.20 -21.02 15.66
CA ILE A 126 2.54 -19.72 15.42
C ILE A 126 2.81 -19.24 13.98
N ASN A 127 4.06 -19.30 13.52
CA ASN A 127 4.44 -18.93 12.15
C ASN A 127 3.67 -19.78 11.12
N ARG A 128 3.64 -21.10 11.28
CA ARG A 128 2.90 -22.01 10.37
C ARG A 128 1.41 -21.69 10.34
N ARG A 129 0.81 -21.34 11.48
CA ARG A 129 -0.60 -20.94 11.56
C ARG A 129 -0.85 -19.59 10.90
N TYR A 130 0.02 -18.60 11.06
CA TYR A 130 -0.07 -17.33 10.31
C TYR A 130 0.05 -17.53 8.81
N MET A 131 0.99 -18.36 8.33
CA MET A 131 1.09 -18.68 6.91
C MET A 131 -0.20 -19.34 6.39
N GLY A 132 -0.82 -20.21 7.20
CA GLY A 132 -2.15 -20.75 6.91
C GLY A 132 -3.25 -19.69 6.82
N ALA A 133 -3.26 -18.73 7.74
CA ALA A 133 -4.19 -17.62 7.73
C ALA A 133 -4.01 -16.73 6.49
N LEU A 134 -2.78 -16.43 6.08
CA LEU A 134 -2.50 -15.68 4.86
C LEU A 134 -3.04 -16.38 3.61
N ARG A 135 -2.88 -17.70 3.50
CA ARG A 135 -3.49 -18.48 2.40
C ARG A 135 -5.01 -18.44 2.43
N ALA A 136 -5.63 -18.46 3.61
CA ALA A 136 -7.08 -18.33 3.75
C ALA A 136 -7.57 -16.92 3.37
N ILE A 137 -6.87 -15.87 3.82
CA ILE A 137 -7.17 -14.48 3.46
C ILE A 137 -7.10 -14.31 1.94
N ASN A 138 -6.03 -14.78 1.30
CA ASN A 138 -5.88 -14.67 -0.15
C ASN A 138 -7.05 -15.35 -0.90
N ARG A 139 -7.50 -16.52 -0.44
CA ARG A 139 -8.66 -17.24 -1.01
C ARG A 139 -9.98 -16.47 -0.88
N HIS A 140 -10.12 -15.65 0.18
CA HIS A 140 -11.39 -14.99 0.54
C HIS A 140 -11.33 -13.46 0.45
N ALA A 141 -10.24 -12.87 -0.02
CA ALA A 141 -10.05 -11.42 -0.10
C ALA A 141 -11.12 -10.73 -0.96
N TRP A 142 -11.67 -11.43 -1.95
CA TRP A 142 -12.78 -10.95 -2.78
C TRP A 142 -14.01 -10.55 -1.96
N LEU A 143 -14.26 -11.22 -0.82
CA LEU A 143 -15.42 -10.94 0.02
C LEU A 143 -15.31 -9.57 0.70
N ILE A 144 -14.09 -9.18 1.10
CA ILE A 144 -13.83 -7.85 1.66
C ILE A 144 -14.12 -6.79 0.60
N ASN A 145 -13.67 -7.00 -0.64
CA ASN A 145 -13.93 -6.09 -1.75
C ASN A 145 -15.41 -6.03 -2.14
N TYR A 146 -16.14 -7.13 -1.97
CA TYR A 146 -17.58 -7.17 -2.23
C TYR A 146 -18.38 -6.42 -1.17
N LEU A 147 -18.08 -6.64 0.12
CA LEU A 147 -18.83 -6.06 1.24
C LEU A 147 -18.45 -4.60 1.55
N TYR A 148 -17.16 -4.27 1.41
CA TYR A 148 -16.61 -2.99 1.87
C TYR A 148 -15.92 -2.20 0.75
N GLY A 149 -15.98 -2.69 -0.50
CA GLY A 149 -15.52 -1.93 -1.66
C GLY A 149 -16.30 -0.63 -1.82
N ALA A 150 -15.61 0.49 -1.69
CA ALA A 150 -16.19 1.83 -1.77
C ALA A 150 -15.47 2.71 -2.81
N SER A 151 -15.03 2.10 -3.93
CA SER A 151 -14.37 2.81 -5.02
C SER A 151 -14.89 2.41 -6.39
N PRO A 152 -16.20 2.55 -6.68
CA PRO A 152 -16.78 2.16 -7.97
C PRO A 152 -16.45 3.11 -9.13
N ALA A 153 -15.95 4.31 -8.82
CA ALA A 153 -15.70 5.37 -9.79
C ALA A 153 -14.46 6.20 -9.40
N VAL A 154 -13.97 6.98 -10.37
CA VAL A 154 -12.84 7.92 -10.22
C VAL A 154 -13.04 9.14 -11.10
N HIS A 155 -12.37 10.25 -10.75
CA HIS A 155 -12.36 11.45 -11.59
C HIS A 155 -11.60 11.21 -12.90
N ASP A 156 -12.02 11.84 -14.00
CA ASP A 156 -11.40 11.70 -15.32
C ASP A 156 -9.96 12.24 -15.40
N SER A 157 -9.48 12.99 -14.40
CA SER A 157 -8.06 13.36 -14.24
C SER A 157 -7.16 12.17 -13.93
N PHE A 158 -7.71 11.04 -13.49
CA PHE A 158 -6.97 9.80 -13.32
C PHE A 158 -6.72 9.16 -14.69
N VAL A 159 -5.70 9.66 -15.39
CA VAL A 159 -5.36 9.29 -16.79
C VAL A 159 -5.42 7.78 -17.08
N PRO A 160 -4.93 6.87 -16.20
CA PRO A 160 -5.01 5.43 -16.48
C PRO A 160 -6.44 4.89 -16.68
N ALA A 161 -7.46 5.55 -16.11
CA ALA A 161 -8.85 5.13 -16.23
C ALA A 161 -9.50 5.49 -17.58
N ARG A 162 -9.00 6.53 -18.29
CA ARG A 162 -9.67 7.09 -19.48
C ARG A 162 -9.86 6.10 -20.62
N ALA A 163 -8.96 5.13 -20.74
CA ALA A 163 -8.97 4.15 -21.82
C ALA A 163 -9.73 2.86 -21.49
N VAL A 164 -10.18 2.69 -20.24
CA VAL A 164 -10.72 1.40 -19.75
C VAL A 164 -12.07 1.51 -19.05
N LEU A 165 -12.43 2.68 -18.53
CA LEU A 165 -13.69 2.92 -17.81
C LEU A 165 -14.70 3.67 -18.67
N ASP A 166 -15.98 3.44 -18.38
CA ASP A 166 -17.09 4.16 -19.02
C ASP A 166 -17.30 5.52 -18.36
N THR A 167 -17.85 6.48 -19.10
CA THR A 167 -18.32 7.75 -18.52
C THR A 167 -19.67 7.53 -17.85
N LEU A 168 -19.72 7.65 -16.51
CA LEU A 168 -20.96 7.51 -15.73
C LEU A 168 -21.69 8.85 -15.55
N ALA A 169 -20.92 9.94 -15.46
CA ALA A 169 -21.40 11.32 -15.31
C ALA A 169 -20.28 12.29 -15.73
N PRO A 170 -20.54 13.62 -15.84
CA PRO A 170 -19.48 14.59 -16.07
C PRO A 170 -18.32 14.40 -15.09
N HIS A 171 -17.11 14.29 -15.64
CA HIS A 171 -15.86 14.03 -14.92
C HIS A 171 -15.80 12.76 -14.08
N THR A 172 -16.73 11.82 -14.26
CA THR A 172 -16.81 10.60 -13.45
C THR A 172 -16.73 9.38 -14.35
N LEU A 173 -15.65 8.61 -14.19
CA LEU A 173 -15.41 7.36 -14.89
C LEU A 173 -15.63 6.17 -13.95
N GLY A 174 -16.21 5.08 -14.45
CA GLY A 174 -16.45 3.88 -13.66
C GLY A 174 -17.03 2.73 -14.47
N TRP A 175 -17.36 1.63 -13.78
CA TRP A 175 -18.15 0.54 -14.33
C TRP A 175 -19.41 0.34 -13.50
N ALA A 176 -20.53 0.10 -14.17
CA ALA A 176 -21.77 -0.27 -13.47
C ALA A 176 -21.56 -1.59 -12.69
N GLY A 177 -21.85 -1.56 -11.39
CA GLY A 177 -21.70 -2.73 -10.51
C GLY A 177 -20.27 -3.01 -10.01
N ALA A 178 -19.29 -2.17 -10.33
CA ALA A 178 -17.97 -2.26 -9.69
C ALA A 178 -18.09 -1.99 -8.18
N THR A 179 -17.33 -2.72 -7.37
CA THR A 179 -17.23 -2.45 -5.92
C THR A 179 -15.96 -1.67 -5.58
N SER A 180 -14.81 -2.10 -6.11
CA SER A 180 -13.52 -1.51 -5.77
C SER A 180 -12.54 -1.44 -6.94
N LEU A 181 -12.54 -0.33 -7.68
CA LEU A 181 -11.55 -0.02 -8.72
C LEU A 181 -10.12 0.02 -8.16
N ARG A 182 -9.94 0.41 -6.89
CA ARG A 182 -8.65 0.35 -6.18
C ARG A 182 -8.00 -1.03 -6.23
N MET A 183 -8.79 -2.09 -6.30
CA MET A 183 -8.32 -3.48 -6.31
C MET A 183 -8.35 -4.11 -7.72
N SER A 184 -8.57 -3.30 -8.76
CA SER A 184 -8.54 -3.70 -10.17
C SER A 184 -7.15 -3.44 -10.79
N ASP A 185 -7.04 -3.64 -12.10
CA ASP A 185 -5.83 -3.31 -12.87
C ASP A 185 -5.47 -1.82 -12.91
N LEU A 186 -6.39 -0.95 -12.47
CA LEU A 186 -6.14 0.47 -12.28
C LEU A 186 -5.45 0.81 -10.95
N GLY A 187 -5.46 -0.13 -10.02
CA GLY A 187 -4.92 0.03 -8.68
C GLY A 187 -3.44 -0.33 -8.56
N TYR A 188 -3.04 -0.66 -7.34
CA TYR A 188 -1.68 -1.08 -7.03
C TYR A 188 -1.40 -2.49 -7.56
N GLN A 189 -0.42 -2.60 -8.45
CA GLN A 189 -0.04 -3.87 -9.07
C GLN A 189 1.47 -3.99 -9.28
N ASN A 190 1.98 -5.21 -9.14
CA ASN A 190 3.35 -5.55 -9.53
C ASN A 190 3.48 -5.54 -11.07
N LYS A 191 4.44 -4.78 -11.62
CA LYS A 191 4.62 -4.63 -13.09
C LYS A 191 5.51 -5.68 -13.74
N THR A 192 6.18 -6.49 -12.94
CA THR A 192 7.02 -7.61 -13.38
C THR A 192 6.46 -8.88 -12.73
N PRO A 193 6.29 -9.98 -13.47
CA PRO A 193 5.78 -11.23 -12.91
C PRO A 193 6.82 -11.90 -12.00
N PHE A 194 6.38 -12.31 -10.82
CA PHE A 194 7.09 -13.18 -9.88
C PHE A 194 6.08 -13.84 -8.94
N THR A 195 6.51 -14.87 -8.23
CA THR A 195 5.65 -15.61 -7.30
C THR A 195 6.31 -15.64 -5.93
N ILE A 196 5.53 -15.35 -4.89
CA ILE A 196 5.92 -15.59 -3.50
C ILE A 196 5.04 -16.70 -2.94
N SER A 197 5.66 -17.71 -2.37
CA SER A 197 4.92 -18.76 -1.68
C SER A 197 4.46 -18.32 -0.29
N PHE A 198 3.19 -18.57 0.03
CA PHE A 198 2.63 -18.43 1.37
C PHE A 198 2.57 -19.75 2.14
N ASN A 199 3.32 -20.78 1.73
CA ASN A 199 3.24 -22.11 2.38
C ASN A 199 3.92 -22.13 3.76
N ASP A 200 5.13 -21.58 3.83
CA ASP A 200 5.94 -21.49 5.03
C ASP A 200 6.79 -20.21 5.03
N LEU A 201 7.24 -19.78 6.20
CA LEU A 201 7.93 -18.52 6.38
C LEU A 201 9.31 -18.49 5.70
N ALA A 202 10.03 -19.62 5.69
CA ALA A 202 11.37 -19.70 5.10
C ALA A 202 11.31 -19.54 3.57
N THR A 203 10.35 -20.21 2.93
CA THR A 203 10.07 -20.07 1.51
C THR A 203 9.59 -18.66 1.17
N TYR A 204 8.66 -18.10 1.94
CA TYR A 204 8.18 -16.72 1.76
C TYR A 204 9.33 -15.69 1.77
N THR A 205 10.17 -15.76 2.81
CA THR A 205 11.30 -14.83 2.99
C THR A 205 12.35 -14.99 1.91
N ARG A 206 12.67 -16.23 1.50
CA ARG A 206 13.58 -16.51 0.39
C ARG A 206 13.05 -15.92 -0.93
N ASP A 207 11.78 -16.16 -1.25
CA ASP A 207 11.18 -15.71 -2.51
C ASP A 207 11.15 -14.17 -2.58
N LEU A 208 10.77 -13.51 -1.47
CA LEU A 208 10.78 -12.06 -1.36
C LEU A 208 12.19 -11.47 -1.45
N ALA A 209 13.18 -12.10 -0.81
CA ALA A 209 14.58 -11.70 -0.91
C ALA A 209 15.11 -11.86 -2.33
N SER A 210 14.70 -12.91 -3.05
CA SER A 210 15.01 -13.09 -4.47
C SER A 210 14.44 -11.93 -5.29
N ALA A 211 13.17 -11.56 -5.09
CA ALA A 211 12.55 -10.45 -5.84
C ALA A 211 13.26 -9.10 -5.60
N VAL A 212 13.75 -8.85 -4.38
CA VAL A 212 14.56 -7.65 -4.07
C VAL A 212 15.98 -7.72 -4.65
N SER A 213 16.44 -8.89 -5.09
CA SER A 213 17.82 -9.12 -5.56
C SER A 213 17.93 -9.46 -7.06
N THR A 214 16.81 -9.64 -7.76
CA THR A 214 16.78 -10.01 -9.18
C THR A 214 16.54 -8.79 -10.06
N PRO A 215 17.48 -8.40 -10.94
CA PRO A 215 17.26 -7.38 -11.97
C PRO A 215 16.03 -7.67 -12.84
N ALA A 216 15.28 -6.62 -13.18
CA ALA A 216 14.12 -6.71 -14.07
C ALA A 216 14.38 -5.87 -15.33
N PRO A 217 14.37 -6.48 -16.54
CA PRO A 217 14.66 -5.76 -17.79
C PRO A 217 13.82 -4.49 -17.98
N ARG A 218 12.55 -4.50 -17.55
CA ARG A 218 11.66 -3.34 -17.57
C ARG A 218 12.22 -2.14 -16.82
N PHE A 219 12.86 -2.37 -15.67
CA PHE A 219 13.38 -1.31 -14.81
C PHE A 219 14.84 -0.97 -15.11
N GLU A 220 15.59 -1.91 -15.69
CA GLU A 220 16.90 -1.62 -16.29
C GLU A 220 16.78 -0.61 -17.42
N HIS A 221 15.75 -0.73 -18.27
CA HIS A 221 15.51 0.21 -19.36
C HIS A 221 15.28 1.65 -18.89
N LEU A 222 14.73 1.85 -17.69
CA LEU A 222 14.57 3.20 -17.09
C LEU A 222 15.91 3.82 -16.66
N GLY A 223 16.91 2.96 -16.40
CA GLY A 223 18.21 3.33 -15.85
C GLY A 223 18.17 3.70 -14.36
N LEU A 224 19.34 3.77 -13.73
CA LEU A 224 19.47 4.14 -12.31
C LEU A 224 19.55 5.65 -12.08
N TYR A 225 19.98 6.42 -13.09
CA TYR A 225 20.30 7.84 -12.94
C TYR A 225 19.58 8.69 -13.97
N ASN A 226 19.26 9.91 -13.58
CA ASN A 226 18.86 11.01 -14.44
C ASN A 226 20.06 11.55 -15.24
N PRO A 227 19.82 12.30 -16.33
CA PRO A 227 20.90 12.95 -17.09
C PRO A 227 21.76 13.91 -16.25
N ASP A 228 21.21 14.47 -15.18
CA ASP A 228 21.92 15.35 -14.24
C ASP A 228 22.75 14.60 -13.18
N GLY A 229 22.76 13.26 -13.23
CA GLY A 229 23.49 12.40 -12.28
C GLY A 229 22.74 12.09 -10.98
N SER A 230 21.54 12.65 -10.76
CA SER A 230 20.70 12.26 -9.62
C SER A 230 20.14 10.84 -9.80
N ARG A 231 19.84 10.13 -8.70
CA ARG A 231 19.26 8.78 -8.77
C ARG A 231 17.76 8.84 -9.07
N LYS A 232 17.29 7.93 -9.91
CA LYS A 232 15.86 7.72 -10.22
C LYS A 232 15.20 6.67 -9.33
N GLN A 233 15.96 5.65 -8.95
CA GLN A 233 15.46 4.48 -8.21
C GLN A 233 16.58 3.86 -7.37
N ILE A 234 16.21 3.03 -6.40
CA ILE A 234 17.17 2.36 -5.51
C ILE A 234 17.99 1.30 -6.26
N SER A 235 17.30 0.46 -7.02
CA SER A 235 17.85 -0.64 -7.83
C SER A 235 17.04 -0.78 -9.12
N THR A 236 17.51 -1.61 -10.05
CA THR A 236 16.75 -2.03 -11.24
C THR A 236 16.07 -3.39 -11.04
N HIS A 237 15.96 -3.85 -9.79
CA HIS A 237 15.42 -5.17 -9.46
C HIS A 237 13.90 -5.19 -9.51
N ILE A 238 13.31 -6.41 -9.54
CA ILE A 238 11.86 -6.64 -9.54
C ILE A 238 11.19 -5.77 -8.45
N LEU A 239 11.76 -5.76 -7.24
CA LEU A 239 11.38 -4.84 -6.17
C LEU A 239 12.60 -4.01 -5.75
N GLN A 240 12.42 -2.72 -5.47
CA GLN A 240 13.48 -1.90 -4.87
C GLN A 240 13.78 -2.34 -3.44
N ILE A 241 12.72 -2.60 -2.67
CA ILE A 241 12.71 -3.07 -1.29
C ILE A 241 11.47 -3.94 -1.08
N ALA A 242 11.43 -4.72 0.01
CA ALA A 242 10.31 -5.61 0.32
C ALA A 242 8.93 -4.89 0.35
N ASN A 243 8.89 -3.63 0.78
CA ASN A 243 7.66 -2.82 0.85
C ASN A 243 7.05 -2.49 -0.53
N GLU A 244 7.75 -2.73 -1.63
CA GLU A 244 7.20 -2.54 -2.99
C GLU A 244 6.28 -3.70 -3.41
N TYR A 245 6.30 -4.81 -2.66
CA TYR A 245 5.46 -5.96 -2.97
C TYR A 245 3.99 -5.66 -2.65
N TYR A 246 3.18 -5.50 -3.69
CA TYR A 246 1.73 -5.40 -3.58
C TYR A 246 1.10 -6.79 -3.52
N THR A 247 0.32 -7.07 -2.47
CA THR A 247 -0.31 -8.37 -2.16
C THR A 247 -1.83 -8.33 -2.16
#